data_AF-A0AAP6L2Q2-F1
#
_entry.id   AF-A0AAP6L2Q2-F1
#
_cell.length_a   1.000
_cell.length_b   1.000
_cell.length_c   1.000
_cell.angle_alpha   90.00
_cell.angle_beta   90.00
_cell.angle_gamma   90.00
#
_symmetry.space_group_name_H-M   'P 1'
#
loop_
_entity.id
_entity.type
_entity.pdbx_description
1 polymer ?
#
loop_
_entity_poly.entity_id
_entity_poly.type
_entity_poly.pdbx_seq_one_letter_code
_entity_poly.pdbx_strand_id
1 'polypeptide(L)'
;MVSAADYLRKVLLSPVYEAARVTPLQTLKKLSERLGNQVALKREDLQPVHSFKLRGAYHKIATLSAEQKSHGVVAASAGNHAQGVALSAAKLGIKAIIVMPKTTPDIKIDAVRRLGGNVLLFGNSFDEAYAESRRLAETEGYTLIPPFDDVEVIAGQGTIGKELLEQDTHLTHVFVPVGGGGLAAGVAVYIKQLLPDVKVIGVEAEGSACLKAAMEAGEPVNLERVSLFADGVAVKRIGEETFRLCNQYLDEVVTVSNDQICAALKDIFDDCRAIAEPSGALSLAGLKAYSEREQVKGGRMAAILSGANVNFHSLRYVSERCEIGEKREGMLAVTIPERKGAFLDFCRQLGPRMVTEFNYRYADAAQASLFVSVRLTGGDEELGQIQQQLEENGYPVVNMTESELAKNHVRYMIGGRPARPLGERLYSFKFPEQPGALMRFLETLGCRWNISLFHYRNHGADYGRVLCAFELPDEDVAAFHDYLHEIGYGWKEVSEDPAYRLFLASQGSQ
;
A
#
# COMPACT_ATOMS: atom_id res chain seq x y z
N MET A 1 35.53 0.17 -17.33
CA MET A 1 34.45 -0.37 -16.46
C MET A 1 35.03 -0.64 -15.09
N VAL A 2 34.29 -0.31 -14.03
CA VAL A 2 34.74 -0.51 -12.63
C VAL A 2 34.63 -2.00 -12.28
N SER A 3 35.70 -2.57 -11.70
CA SER A 3 35.72 -4.00 -11.36
C SER A 3 34.94 -4.29 -10.06
N ALA A 4 34.60 -5.56 -9.84
CA ALA A 4 33.96 -5.99 -8.59
C ALA A 4 34.83 -5.70 -7.36
N ALA A 5 36.16 -5.88 -7.49
CA ALA A 5 37.12 -5.58 -6.44
C ALA A 5 37.19 -4.07 -6.12
N ASP A 6 37.03 -3.22 -7.13
CA ASP A 6 36.95 -1.76 -6.92
C ASP A 6 35.68 -1.38 -6.15
N TYR A 7 34.53 -1.98 -6.49
CA TYR A 7 33.30 -1.80 -5.70
C TYR A 7 33.47 -2.27 -4.26
N LEU A 8 34.03 -3.47 -4.05
CA LEU A 8 34.31 -4.00 -2.71
C LEU A 8 35.17 -3.02 -1.90
N ARG A 9 36.26 -2.50 -2.50
CA ARG A 9 37.12 -1.50 -1.86
C ARG A 9 36.36 -0.22 -1.52
N LYS A 10 35.57 0.32 -2.44
CA LYS A 10 34.78 1.54 -2.21
C LYS A 10 33.73 1.36 -1.12
N VAL A 11 33.06 0.21 -1.07
CA VAL A 11 32.10 -0.12 0.00
C VAL A 11 32.80 -0.17 1.36
N LEU A 12 33.95 -0.83 1.46
CA LEU A 12 34.71 -0.97 2.71
C LEU A 12 35.26 0.38 3.22
N LEU A 13 35.69 1.25 2.32
CA LEU A 13 36.25 2.58 2.64
C LEU A 13 35.19 3.69 2.71
N SER A 14 33.91 3.33 2.65
CA SER A 14 32.82 4.28 2.57
C SER A 14 32.63 5.09 3.88
N PRO A 15 32.58 6.43 3.83
CA PRO A 15 32.39 7.27 5.02
C PRO A 15 30.92 7.40 5.45
N VAL A 16 30.02 6.52 4.97
CA VAL A 16 28.56 6.65 5.18
C VAL A 16 28.15 6.82 6.64
N TYR A 17 28.89 6.26 7.58
CA TYR A 17 28.55 6.29 9.01
C TYR A 17 28.72 7.65 9.69
N GLU A 18 29.27 8.65 9.00
CA GLU A 18 29.26 10.04 9.47
C GLU A 18 27.84 10.65 9.39
N ALA A 19 26.96 10.08 8.55
CA ALA A 19 25.57 10.52 8.37
C ALA A 19 24.53 9.43 8.60
N ALA A 20 24.79 8.22 8.11
CA ALA A 20 23.96 7.04 8.29
C ALA A 20 24.30 6.31 9.60
N ARG A 21 23.40 5.42 10.01
CA ARG A 21 23.62 4.48 11.11
C ARG A 21 23.59 3.04 10.61
N VAL A 22 24.25 2.13 11.33
CA VAL A 22 24.03 0.70 11.14
C VAL A 22 22.60 0.39 11.58
N THR A 23 21.79 -0.12 10.67
CA THR A 23 20.37 -0.43 10.94
C THR A 23 20.22 -1.87 11.40
N PRO A 24 19.23 -2.20 12.24
CA PRO A 24 19.05 -3.57 12.70
C PRO A 24 18.59 -4.49 11.56
N LEU A 25 19.06 -5.75 11.61
CA LEU A 25 18.48 -6.88 10.89
C LEU A 25 17.52 -7.59 11.86
N GLN A 26 16.23 -7.27 11.76
CA GLN A 26 15.22 -7.69 12.73
C GLN A 26 14.46 -8.93 12.25
N THR A 27 14.40 -9.98 13.06
CA THR A 27 13.59 -11.17 12.77
C THR A 27 12.09 -10.86 12.77
N LEU A 28 11.38 -11.33 11.75
CA LEU A 28 9.92 -11.30 11.65
C LEU A 28 9.36 -12.65 12.10
N LYS A 29 9.01 -12.77 13.39
CA LYS A 29 8.71 -14.07 14.02
C LYS A 29 7.47 -14.75 13.43
N LYS A 30 6.35 -14.02 13.33
CA LYS A 30 5.09 -14.57 12.83
C LYS A 30 5.23 -14.99 11.36
N LEU A 31 5.87 -14.14 10.55
CA LEU A 31 6.14 -14.47 9.15
C LEU A 31 7.09 -15.67 9.01
N SER A 32 8.10 -15.77 9.87
CA SER A 32 9.04 -16.89 9.87
C SER A 32 8.33 -18.21 10.12
N GLU A 33 7.48 -18.25 11.16
CA GLU A 33 6.65 -19.41 11.49
C GLU A 33 5.69 -19.76 10.34
N ARG A 34 5.02 -18.75 9.77
CA ARG A 34 4.07 -18.94 8.66
C ARG A 34 4.71 -19.54 7.41
N LEU A 35 5.92 -19.11 7.05
CA LEU A 35 6.62 -19.60 5.86
C LEU A 35 7.44 -20.88 6.10
N GLY A 36 7.77 -21.18 7.37
CA GLY A 36 8.71 -22.26 7.71
C GLY A 36 10.16 -21.91 7.36
N ASN A 37 10.50 -20.61 7.38
CA ASN A 37 11.82 -20.06 7.06
C ASN A 37 12.22 -19.04 8.14
N GLN A 38 13.51 -18.80 8.33
CA GLN A 38 13.97 -17.69 9.16
C GLN A 38 13.97 -16.42 8.33
N VAL A 39 13.03 -15.52 8.59
CA VAL A 39 12.86 -14.27 7.84
C VAL A 39 13.30 -13.09 8.70
N ALA A 40 14.20 -12.28 8.15
CA ALA A 40 14.67 -11.06 8.77
C ALA A 40 14.47 -9.85 7.84
N LEU A 41 14.36 -8.68 8.46
CA LEU A 41 14.10 -7.41 7.80
C LEU A 41 15.20 -6.41 8.14
N LYS A 42 15.90 -5.92 7.12
CA LYS A 42 16.92 -4.87 7.25
C LYS A 42 16.23 -3.50 7.29
N ARG A 43 16.25 -2.85 8.45
CA ARG A 43 15.40 -1.69 8.80
C ARG A 43 15.99 -0.33 8.35
N GLU A 44 16.11 -0.12 7.04
CA GLU A 44 16.62 1.15 6.48
C GLU A 44 15.65 2.34 6.65
N ASP A 45 14.40 2.09 7.06
CA ASP A 45 13.48 3.13 7.54
C ASP A 45 13.96 3.85 8.81
N LEU A 46 14.89 3.26 9.56
CA LEU A 46 15.43 3.86 10.78
C LEU A 46 16.58 4.86 10.52
N GLN A 47 16.93 5.10 9.25
CA GLN A 47 17.84 6.18 8.89
C GLN A 47 17.21 7.55 9.23
N PRO A 48 18.02 8.60 9.46
CA PRO A 48 17.51 9.95 9.75
C PRO A 48 16.56 10.54 8.69
N VAL A 49 16.65 10.07 7.45
CA VAL A 49 15.78 10.47 6.32
C VAL A 49 14.76 9.39 5.94
N HIS A 50 14.56 8.44 6.84
CA HIS A 50 13.58 7.35 6.73
C HIS A 50 13.74 6.46 5.49
N SER A 51 14.94 6.39 4.90
CA SER A 51 15.25 5.53 3.78
C SER A 51 16.77 5.34 3.59
N PHE A 52 17.15 4.34 2.80
CA PHE A 52 18.54 4.04 2.50
C PHE A 52 19.26 5.11 1.66
N LYS A 53 18.54 6.01 0.98
CA LYS A 53 19.10 6.95 -0.02
C LYS A 53 20.19 7.85 0.54
N LEU A 54 20.21 8.06 1.85
CA LEU A 54 21.28 8.77 2.56
C LEU A 54 22.67 8.17 2.28
N ARG A 55 22.79 6.85 2.15
CA ARG A 55 24.09 6.18 2.04
C ARG A 55 24.80 6.53 0.74
N GLY A 56 24.19 6.27 -0.41
CA GLY A 56 24.76 6.64 -1.71
C GLY A 56 24.91 8.13 -1.91
N ALA A 57 23.95 8.94 -1.44
CA ALA A 57 24.07 10.39 -1.51
C ALA A 57 25.28 10.89 -0.71
N TYR A 58 25.42 10.43 0.54
CA TYR A 58 26.55 10.81 1.39
C TYR A 58 27.88 10.35 0.82
N HIS A 59 27.99 9.09 0.39
CA HIS A 59 29.21 8.55 -0.19
C HIS A 59 29.66 9.38 -1.40
N LYS A 60 28.76 9.66 -2.35
CA LYS A 60 29.07 10.49 -3.52
C LYS A 60 29.53 11.89 -3.14
N ILE A 61 28.81 12.56 -2.24
CA ILE A 61 29.09 13.96 -1.88
C ILE A 61 30.39 14.06 -1.06
N ALA A 62 30.66 13.09 -0.19
CA ALA A 62 31.87 13.03 0.62
C ALA A 62 33.12 12.80 -0.24
N THR A 63 33.01 12.04 -1.35
CA THR A 63 34.13 11.74 -2.26
C THR A 63 34.37 12.80 -3.34
N LEU A 64 33.58 13.88 -3.38
CA LEU A 64 33.82 15.01 -4.28
C LEU A 64 35.15 15.70 -4.01
N SER A 65 35.77 16.25 -5.07
CA SER A 65 36.96 17.08 -4.96
C SER A 65 36.67 18.38 -4.21
N ALA A 66 37.70 19.05 -3.68
CA ALA A 66 37.53 20.34 -3.01
C ALA A 66 36.90 21.40 -3.94
N GLU A 67 37.24 21.38 -5.23
CA GLU A 67 36.67 22.25 -6.25
C GLU A 67 35.19 21.94 -6.51
N GLN A 68 34.80 20.67 -6.61
CA GLN A 68 33.39 20.30 -6.75
C GLN A 68 32.57 20.70 -5.52
N LYS A 69 33.14 20.53 -4.32
CA LYS A 69 32.50 20.91 -3.06
C LYS A 69 32.31 22.43 -2.95
N SER A 70 33.23 23.24 -3.46
CA SER A 70 33.10 24.71 -3.42
C SER A 70 32.01 25.25 -4.36
N HIS A 71 31.78 24.60 -5.50
CA HIS A 71 30.68 24.95 -6.41
C HIS A 71 29.31 24.49 -5.88
N GLY A 72 29.29 23.40 -5.11
CA GLY A 72 28.07 22.82 -4.55
C GLY A 72 27.47 21.74 -5.43
N VAL A 73 26.31 21.22 -5.01
CA VAL A 73 25.66 20.06 -5.62
C VAL A 73 24.24 20.36 -6.06
N VAL A 74 23.76 19.65 -7.07
CA VAL A 74 22.39 19.74 -7.57
C VAL A 74 21.78 18.36 -7.75
N ALA A 75 20.50 18.21 -7.45
CA ALA A 75 19.73 17.00 -7.73
C ALA A 75 18.28 17.34 -8.04
N ALA A 76 17.61 16.56 -8.87
CA ALA A 76 16.17 16.64 -9.04
C ALA A 76 15.48 15.45 -8.36
N SER A 77 14.62 15.73 -7.39
CA SER A 77 13.77 14.76 -6.69
C SER A 77 12.85 15.48 -5.73
N ALA A 78 11.65 14.94 -5.52
CA ALA A 78 10.73 15.37 -4.46
C ALA A 78 10.53 14.30 -3.37
N GLY A 79 11.42 13.30 -3.28
CA GLY A 79 11.25 12.13 -2.41
C GLY A 79 12.51 11.76 -1.62
N ASN A 80 12.69 10.46 -1.40
CA ASN A 80 13.78 9.89 -0.58
C ASN A 80 15.18 10.37 -1.00
N HIS A 81 15.44 10.50 -2.30
CA HIS A 81 16.73 11.00 -2.80
C HIS A 81 16.97 12.46 -2.44
N ALA A 82 15.95 13.31 -2.54
CA ALA A 82 16.01 14.72 -2.20
C ALA A 82 16.44 14.92 -0.73
N GLN A 83 15.82 14.16 0.17
CA GLN A 83 16.14 14.18 1.60
C GLN A 83 17.55 13.67 1.87
N GLY A 84 17.96 12.58 1.19
CA GLY A 84 19.32 12.05 1.29
C GLY A 84 20.38 13.08 0.89
N VAL A 85 20.21 13.73 -0.26
CA VAL A 85 21.15 14.77 -0.77
C VAL A 85 21.16 15.98 0.17
N ALA A 86 19.99 16.47 0.60
CA ALA A 86 19.89 17.62 1.48
C ALA A 86 20.63 17.40 2.81
N LEU A 87 20.35 16.29 3.51
CA LEU A 87 21.02 15.99 4.78
C LEU A 87 22.53 15.78 4.59
N SER A 88 22.93 15.13 3.49
CA SER A 88 24.34 14.86 3.22
C SER A 88 25.14 16.13 2.99
N ALA A 89 24.61 17.03 2.16
CA ALA A 89 25.24 18.30 1.86
C ALA A 89 25.29 19.21 3.10
N ALA A 90 24.21 19.26 3.88
CA ALA A 90 24.16 20.02 5.13
C ALA A 90 25.21 19.55 6.14
N LYS A 91 25.39 18.23 6.31
CA LYS A 91 26.42 17.67 7.20
C LYS A 91 27.85 18.01 6.77
N LEU A 92 28.08 18.14 5.47
CA LEU A 92 29.39 18.45 4.89
C LEU A 92 29.62 19.96 4.69
N GLY A 93 28.64 20.81 5.05
CA GLY A 93 28.73 22.26 4.84
C GLY A 93 28.70 22.68 3.37
N ILE A 94 28.13 21.84 2.49
CA ILE A 94 28.07 22.06 1.04
C ILE A 94 26.68 22.60 0.66
N LYS A 95 26.65 23.58 -0.24
CA LYS A 95 25.38 24.06 -0.82
C LYS A 95 24.73 22.98 -1.67
N ALA A 96 23.50 22.59 -1.36
CA ALA A 96 22.68 21.71 -2.21
C ALA A 96 21.47 22.45 -2.79
N ILE A 97 21.32 22.37 -4.11
CA ILE A 97 20.11 22.79 -4.84
C ILE A 97 19.28 21.53 -5.16
N ILE A 98 18.04 21.50 -4.69
CA ILE A 98 17.09 20.43 -4.96
C ILE A 98 16.00 20.95 -5.89
N VAL A 99 16.02 20.49 -7.14
CA VAL A 99 15.02 20.87 -8.14
C VAL A 99 13.79 19.98 -8.00
N MET A 100 12.62 20.60 -7.88
CA MET A 100 11.33 19.91 -7.74
C MET A 100 10.30 20.50 -8.71
N PRO A 101 9.32 19.72 -9.18
CA PRO A 101 8.19 20.27 -9.94
C PRO A 101 7.41 21.31 -9.12
N LYS A 102 6.85 22.32 -9.79
CA LYS A 102 5.98 23.33 -9.16
C LYS A 102 4.73 22.74 -8.50
N THR A 103 4.33 21.54 -8.92
CA THR A 103 3.19 20.77 -8.40
C THR A 103 3.53 19.96 -7.15
N THR A 104 4.75 20.07 -6.63
CA THR A 104 5.18 19.31 -5.45
C THR A 104 4.44 19.78 -4.20
N PRO A 105 3.82 18.88 -3.41
CA PRO A 105 3.15 19.25 -2.15
C PRO A 105 4.10 19.91 -1.14
N ASP A 106 3.62 20.92 -0.43
CA ASP A 106 4.40 21.69 0.56
C ASP A 106 5.08 20.81 1.62
N ILE A 107 4.43 19.74 2.06
CA ILE A 107 5.01 18.81 3.04
C ILE A 107 6.34 18.19 2.57
N LYS A 108 6.49 17.93 1.26
CA LYS A 108 7.72 17.37 0.67
C LYS A 108 8.79 18.47 0.50
N ILE A 109 8.37 19.68 0.14
CA ILE A 109 9.25 20.85 0.04
C ILE A 109 9.85 21.17 1.41
N ASP A 110 9.00 21.24 2.44
CA ASP A 110 9.42 21.59 3.80
C ASP A 110 10.29 20.51 4.43
N ALA A 111 10.06 19.22 4.12
CA ALA A 111 10.94 18.15 4.55
C ALA A 111 12.38 18.36 4.06
N VAL A 112 12.57 18.74 2.81
CA VAL A 112 13.90 19.02 2.25
C VAL A 112 14.51 20.29 2.83
N ARG A 113 13.73 21.36 2.99
CA ARG A 113 14.20 22.60 3.63
C ARG A 113 14.65 22.38 5.07
N ARG A 114 13.91 21.59 5.86
CA ARG A 114 14.27 21.23 7.24
C ARG A 114 15.60 20.47 7.33
N LEU A 115 15.97 19.73 6.29
CA LEU A 115 17.23 19.01 6.20
C LEU A 115 18.39 19.87 5.66
N GLY A 116 18.16 21.15 5.37
CA GLY A 116 19.17 22.09 4.89
C GLY A 116 19.32 22.19 3.36
N GLY A 117 18.39 21.60 2.59
CA GLY A 117 18.38 21.71 1.13
C GLY A 117 17.75 23.00 0.62
N ASN A 118 18.33 23.61 -0.42
CA ASN A 118 17.74 24.76 -1.10
C ASN A 118 16.81 24.28 -2.22
N VAL A 119 15.50 24.39 -2.01
CA VAL A 119 14.51 23.91 -2.99
C VAL A 119 14.31 24.94 -4.11
N LEU A 120 14.46 24.50 -5.36
CA LEU A 120 14.11 25.24 -6.57
C LEU A 120 12.88 24.60 -7.22
N LEU A 121 11.77 25.33 -7.29
CA LEU A 121 10.55 24.85 -7.96
C LEU A 121 10.61 25.19 -9.46
N PHE A 122 10.74 24.17 -10.30
CA PHE A 122 10.85 24.34 -11.75
C PHE A 122 10.10 23.24 -12.51
N GLY A 123 9.44 23.63 -13.59
CA GLY A 123 8.66 22.74 -14.45
C GLY A 123 7.37 22.21 -13.80
N ASN A 124 6.58 21.48 -14.59
CA ASN A 124 5.34 20.84 -14.16
C ASN A 124 5.48 19.32 -13.95
N SER A 125 6.61 18.75 -14.38
CA SER A 125 6.92 17.32 -14.35
C SER A 125 8.31 17.04 -13.77
N PHE A 126 8.55 15.80 -13.33
CA PHE A 126 9.87 15.36 -12.89
C PHE A 126 10.92 15.49 -14.00
N ASP A 127 10.55 15.18 -15.25
CA ASP A 127 11.46 15.24 -16.40
C ASP A 127 11.94 16.69 -16.67
N GLU A 128 11.04 17.68 -16.54
CA GLU A 128 11.41 19.11 -16.63
C GLU A 128 12.31 19.54 -15.47
N ALA A 129 12.00 19.13 -14.24
CA ALA A 129 12.83 19.42 -13.07
C ALA A 129 14.23 18.78 -13.21
N TYR A 130 14.31 17.57 -13.76
CA TYR A 130 15.58 16.89 -14.03
C TYR A 130 16.38 17.59 -15.12
N ALA A 131 15.73 18.00 -16.21
CA ALA A 131 16.37 18.78 -17.26
C ALA A 131 16.98 20.08 -16.72
N GLU A 132 16.26 20.79 -15.84
CA GLU A 132 16.79 21.99 -15.19
C GLU A 132 17.97 21.69 -14.25
N SER A 133 17.93 20.59 -13.50
CA SER A 133 19.08 20.19 -12.68
C SER A 133 20.35 19.94 -13.51
N ARG A 134 20.22 19.39 -14.72
CA ARG A 134 21.34 19.23 -15.66
C ARG A 134 21.82 20.56 -16.21
N ARG A 135 20.90 21.44 -16.61
CA ARG A 135 21.24 22.79 -17.07
C ARG A 135 22.02 23.56 -16.01
N LEU A 136 21.61 23.49 -14.74
CA LEU A 136 22.34 24.11 -13.62
C LEU A 136 23.73 23.50 -13.41
N ALA A 137 23.87 22.17 -13.54
CA ALA A 137 25.17 21.52 -13.48
C ALA A 137 26.11 22.01 -14.59
N GLU A 138 25.60 22.14 -15.82
CA GLU A 138 26.37 22.57 -17.00
C GLU A 138 26.72 24.07 -16.97
N THR A 139 25.78 24.92 -16.54
CA THR A 139 25.93 26.38 -16.65
C THR A 139 26.47 27.06 -15.39
N GLU A 140 26.18 26.53 -14.21
CA GLU A 140 26.62 27.09 -12.92
C GLU A 140 27.71 26.26 -12.23
N GLY A 141 28.10 25.11 -12.81
CA GLY A 141 29.19 24.26 -12.31
C GLY A 141 28.83 23.39 -11.10
N TYR A 142 27.55 23.29 -10.73
CA TYR A 142 27.14 22.35 -9.67
C TYR A 142 27.44 20.91 -10.08
N THR A 143 27.81 20.09 -9.09
CA THR A 143 27.92 18.65 -9.33
C THR A 143 26.54 18.00 -9.24
N LEU A 144 26.08 17.39 -10.35
CA LEU A 144 24.86 16.60 -10.36
C LEU A 144 25.02 15.35 -9.48
N ILE A 145 24.04 15.08 -8.61
CA ILE A 145 24.00 13.89 -7.75
C ILE A 145 22.90 12.93 -8.24
N PRO A 146 23.27 11.87 -8.98
CA PRO A 146 22.31 10.92 -9.53
C PRO A 146 21.58 10.13 -8.44
N PRO A 147 20.32 9.74 -8.66
CA PRO A 147 19.58 8.93 -7.70
C PRO A 147 20.03 7.47 -7.62
N PHE A 148 20.73 6.94 -8.64
CA PHE A 148 21.15 5.53 -8.67
C PHE A 148 22.33 5.23 -9.62
N ASP A 149 22.35 5.77 -10.84
CA ASP A 149 23.29 5.34 -11.89
C ASP A 149 24.64 6.06 -11.79
N ASP A 150 25.37 5.79 -10.71
CA ASP A 150 26.69 6.33 -10.46
C ASP A 150 27.50 5.38 -9.56
N VAL A 151 28.78 5.20 -9.87
CA VAL A 151 29.69 4.28 -9.18
C VAL A 151 29.75 4.53 -7.67
N GLU A 152 29.87 5.80 -7.27
CA GLU A 152 29.97 6.20 -5.86
C GLU A 152 28.61 6.01 -5.16
N VAL A 153 27.51 6.32 -5.85
CA VAL A 153 26.16 6.09 -5.31
C VAL A 153 25.94 4.59 -5.05
N ILE A 154 26.26 3.73 -6.03
CA ILE A 154 26.16 2.26 -5.93
C ILE A 154 27.02 1.74 -4.78
N ALA A 155 28.27 2.19 -4.67
CA ALA A 155 29.16 1.79 -3.58
C ALA A 155 28.63 2.20 -2.20
N GLY A 156 28.06 3.41 -2.07
CA GLY A 156 27.39 3.82 -0.85
C GLY A 156 26.22 2.91 -0.49
N GLN A 157 25.39 2.49 -1.46
CA GLN A 157 24.30 1.55 -1.18
C GLN A 157 24.80 0.15 -0.82
N GLY A 158 25.92 -0.29 -1.39
CA GLY A 158 26.53 -1.59 -1.08
C GLY A 158 26.95 -1.76 0.38
N THR A 159 27.05 -0.67 1.14
CA THR A 159 27.26 -0.72 2.60
C THR A 159 26.12 -1.44 3.34
N ILE A 160 24.93 -1.55 2.75
CA ILE A 160 23.86 -2.41 3.28
C ILE A 160 24.22 -3.89 3.14
N GLY A 161 24.82 -4.29 2.00
CA GLY A 161 25.34 -5.64 1.80
C GLY A 161 26.42 -6.00 2.82
N LYS A 162 27.31 -5.04 3.13
CA LYS A 162 28.28 -5.15 4.22
C LYS A 162 27.61 -5.44 5.56
N GLU A 163 26.66 -4.61 5.96
CA GLU A 163 25.99 -4.77 7.25
C GLU A 163 25.19 -6.08 7.33
N LEU A 164 24.53 -6.50 6.23
CA LEU A 164 23.81 -7.76 6.18
C LEU A 164 24.73 -8.95 6.51
N LEU A 165 25.92 -9.00 5.91
CA LEU A 165 26.86 -10.08 6.15
C LEU A 165 27.55 -9.99 7.52
N GLU A 166 27.79 -8.79 8.03
CA GLU A 166 28.30 -8.60 9.40
C GLU A 166 27.26 -9.01 10.46
N GLN A 167 25.98 -8.84 10.17
CA GLN A 167 24.87 -9.16 11.08
C GLN A 167 24.46 -10.64 11.01
N ASP A 168 24.57 -11.26 9.84
CA ASP A 168 24.24 -12.67 9.64
C ASP A 168 25.00 -13.28 8.45
N THR A 169 26.05 -14.06 8.73
CA THR A 169 26.86 -14.76 7.72
C THR A 169 26.22 -16.04 7.20
N HIS A 170 25.09 -16.47 7.79
CA HIS A 170 24.39 -17.71 7.40
C HIS A 170 23.20 -17.45 6.48
N LEU A 171 23.02 -16.21 6.00
CA LEU A 171 21.99 -15.88 5.02
C LEU A 171 22.12 -16.78 3.79
N THR A 172 20.99 -17.29 3.31
CA THR A 172 20.91 -18.06 2.07
C THR A 172 20.27 -17.27 0.95
N HIS A 173 19.40 -16.31 1.28
CA HIS A 173 18.69 -15.47 0.32
C HIS A 173 18.61 -14.01 0.80
N VAL A 174 18.84 -13.07 -0.11
CA VAL A 174 18.67 -11.63 0.13
C VAL A 174 17.80 -11.03 -0.97
N PHE A 175 16.69 -10.42 -0.57
CA PHE A 175 15.73 -9.78 -1.47
C PHE A 175 15.92 -8.28 -1.44
N VAL A 176 16.10 -7.68 -2.61
CA VAL A 176 16.47 -6.27 -2.76
C VAL A 176 15.48 -5.57 -3.70
N PRO A 177 14.92 -4.41 -3.34
CA PRO A 177 13.95 -3.74 -4.18
C PRO A 177 14.67 -3.02 -5.32
N VAL A 178 14.09 -3.11 -6.52
CA VAL A 178 14.66 -2.56 -7.74
C VAL A 178 13.74 -1.46 -8.25
N GLY A 179 14.27 -0.23 -8.26
CA GLY A 179 13.79 0.86 -9.12
C GLY A 179 14.84 1.06 -10.21
N GLY A 180 15.63 2.12 -10.10
CA GLY A 180 16.80 2.32 -10.98
C GLY A 180 18.01 1.42 -10.67
N GLY A 181 17.85 0.31 -9.95
CA GLY A 181 18.92 -0.68 -9.75
C GLY A 181 20.06 -0.36 -8.78
N GLY A 182 20.28 0.90 -8.36
CA GLY A 182 21.46 1.28 -7.57
C GLY A 182 21.64 0.52 -6.23
N LEU A 183 20.55 0.22 -5.52
CA LEU A 183 20.59 -0.58 -4.29
C LEU A 183 20.89 -2.05 -4.58
N ALA A 184 20.19 -2.66 -5.54
CA ALA A 184 20.39 -4.04 -5.94
C ALA A 184 21.80 -4.29 -6.47
N ALA A 185 22.30 -3.42 -7.36
CA ALA A 185 23.66 -3.47 -7.86
C ALA A 185 24.71 -3.44 -6.74
N GLY A 186 24.58 -2.48 -5.80
CA GLY A 186 25.52 -2.32 -4.70
C GLY A 186 25.51 -3.49 -3.71
N VAL A 187 24.33 -3.99 -3.36
CA VAL A 187 24.18 -5.15 -2.45
C VAL A 187 24.67 -6.41 -3.13
N ALA A 188 24.28 -6.66 -4.38
CA ALA A 188 24.65 -7.87 -5.12
C ALA A 188 26.15 -7.97 -5.35
N VAL A 189 26.80 -6.90 -5.85
CA VAL A 189 28.24 -6.92 -6.09
C VAL A 189 29.02 -7.17 -4.79
N TYR A 190 28.61 -6.59 -3.66
CA TYR A 190 29.29 -6.80 -2.39
C TYR A 190 29.12 -8.24 -1.89
N ILE A 191 27.88 -8.75 -1.85
CA ILE A 191 27.59 -10.09 -1.34
C ILE A 191 28.28 -11.15 -2.19
N LYS A 192 28.17 -11.06 -3.53
CA LYS A 192 28.74 -12.06 -4.45
C LYS A 192 30.27 -12.14 -4.42
N GLN A 193 30.97 -11.09 -3.96
CA GLN A 193 32.42 -11.14 -3.77
C GLN A 193 32.85 -11.88 -2.50
N LEU A 194 31.98 -11.99 -1.50
CA LEU A 194 32.33 -12.58 -0.20
C LEU A 194 31.67 -13.94 0.02
N LEU A 195 30.37 -14.06 -0.30
CA LEU A 195 29.59 -15.27 -0.18
C LEU A 195 28.81 -15.50 -1.50
N PRO A 196 29.47 -16.04 -2.55
CA PRO A 196 28.87 -16.19 -3.88
C PRO A 196 27.63 -17.11 -3.92
N ASP A 197 27.52 -18.03 -2.96
CA ASP A 197 26.41 -18.99 -2.85
C ASP A 197 25.11 -18.37 -2.30
N VAL A 198 25.19 -17.18 -1.69
CA VAL A 198 23.98 -16.46 -1.24
C VAL A 198 23.22 -15.99 -2.47
N LYS A 199 21.94 -16.37 -2.57
CA LYS A 199 21.08 -15.90 -3.65
C LYS A 199 20.68 -14.45 -3.40
N VAL A 200 20.95 -13.56 -4.34
CA VAL A 200 20.52 -12.16 -4.32
C VAL A 200 19.44 -11.99 -5.38
N ILE A 201 18.21 -11.73 -4.93
CA ILE A 201 17.02 -11.65 -5.76
C ILE A 201 16.58 -10.18 -5.85
N GLY A 202 16.52 -9.66 -7.07
CA GLY A 202 15.91 -8.36 -7.36
C GLY A 202 14.39 -8.46 -7.31
N VAL A 203 13.71 -7.48 -6.73
CA VAL A 203 12.25 -7.44 -6.65
C VAL A 203 11.73 -6.16 -7.27
N GLU A 204 10.88 -6.28 -8.29
CA GLU A 204 10.22 -5.16 -8.97
C GLU A 204 8.70 -5.19 -8.77
N ALA A 205 8.06 -4.02 -8.86
CA ALA A 205 6.60 -3.97 -8.99
C ALA A 205 6.23 -4.29 -10.45
N GLU A 206 5.20 -5.11 -10.67
CA GLU A 206 4.75 -5.50 -12.03
C GLU A 206 4.53 -4.30 -12.95
N GLY A 207 3.91 -3.24 -12.43
CA GLY A 207 3.65 -2.02 -13.19
C GLY A 207 4.88 -1.13 -13.42
N SER A 208 6.08 -1.50 -12.99
CA SER A 208 7.33 -0.73 -13.15
C SER A 208 8.57 -1.63 -13.26
N ALA A 209 8.42 -2.80 -13.87
CA ALA A 209 9.47 -3.82 -13.96
C ALA A 209 10.53 -3.52 -15.04
N CYS A 210 11.33 -2.47 -14.83
CA CYS A 210 12.29 -1.96 -15.81
C CYS A 210 13.54 -2.84 -15.96
N LEU A 211 14.00 -3.49 -14.89
CA LEU A 211 15.12 -4.43 -14.92
C LEU A 211 14.72 -5.71 -15.65
N LYS A 212 13.53 -6.26 -15.36
CA LYS A 212 13.02 -7.44 -16.07
C LYS A 212 12.95 -7.19 -17.58
N ALA A 213 12.35 -6.06 -17.98
CA ALA A 213 12.29 -5.67 -19.39
C ALA A 213 13.69 -5.52 -20.01
N ALA A 214 14.64 -4.94 -19.28
CA ALA A 214 16.02 -4.80 -19.74
C ALA A 214 16.75 -6.14 -19.87
N MET A 215 16.55 -7.07 -18.93
CA MET A 215 17.13 -8.42 -18.99
C MET A 215 16.59 -9.22 -20.17
N GLU A 216 15.28 -9.12 -20.45
CA GLU A 216 14.65 -9.76 -21.60
C GLU A 216 15.16 -9.19 -22.93
N ALA A 217 15.42 -7.88 -22.99
CA ALA A 217 15.99 -7.21 -24.17
C ALA A 217 17.52 -7.35 -24.29
N GLY A 218 18.23 -7.68 -23.21
CA GLY A 218 19.69 -7.70 -23.14
C GLY A 218 20.35 -6.32 -23.00
N GLU A 219 19.57 -5.25 -22.92
CA GLU A 219 20.02 -3.86 -22.75
C GLU A 219 18.96 -3.01 -22.04
N PRO A 220 19.31 -1.86 -21.41
CA PRO A 220 18.31 -1.00 -20.81
C PRO A 220 17.30 -0.50 -21.85
N VAL A 221 16.01 -0.62 -21.54
CA VAL A 221 14.89 -0.19 -22.39
C VAL A 221 13.96 0.76 -21.64
N ASN A 222 13.20 1.57 -22.37
CA ASN A 222 12.18 2.43 -21.79
C ASN A 222 10.85 1.68 -21.70
N LEU A 223 10.25 1.65 -20.51
CA LEU A 223 8.86 1.26 -20.34
C LEU A 223 7.93 2.33 -20.91
N GLU A 224 6.83 1.91 -21.54
CA GLU A 224 5.80 2.84 -22.05
C GLU A 224 5.10 3.58 -20.91
N ARG A 225 4.84 2.87 -19.80
CA ARG A 225 4.12 3.38 -18.63
C ARG A 225 4.72 2.83 -17.35
N VAL A 226 4.58 3.60 -16.27
CA VAL A 226 4.98 3.21 -14.93
C VAL A 226 3.84 3.45 -13.94
N SER A 227 3.58 2.47 -13.09
CA SER A 227 2.67 2.60 -11.95
C SER A 227 3.26 3.52 -10.89
N LEU A 228 2.44 4.42 -10.35
CA LEU A 228 2.85 5.35 -9.28
C LEU A 228 2.54 4.82 -7.88
N PHE A 229 2.04 3.58 -7.75
CA PHE A 229 1.71 3.00 -6.45
C PHE A 229 2.95 2.86 -5.54
N ALA A 230 4.05 2.37 -6.11
CA ALA A 230 5.35 2.28 -5.45
C ALA A 230 6.30 3.34 -6.05
N ASP A 231 6.04 4.60 -5.72
CA ASP A 231 6.69 5.78 -6.34
C ASP A 231 8.23 5.78 -6.25
N GLY A 232 8.81 5.25 -5.16
CA GLY A 232 10.25 5.09 -4.99
C GLY A 232 10.92 4.12 -5.98
N VAL A 233 10.16 3.26 -6.65
CA VAL A 233 10.62 2.32 -7.69
C VAL A 233 9.97 2.55 -9.05
N ALA A 234 9.18 3.61 -9.22
CA ALA A 234 8.51 3.96 -10.47
C ALA A 234 9.50 4.54 -11.50
N VAL A 235 10.41 3.70 -11.99
CA VAL A 235 11.49 4.07 -12.91
C VAL A 235 11.22 3.52 -14.30
N LYS A 236 11.26 4.39 -15.31
CA LYS A 236 10.96 4.02 -16.71
C LYS A 236 12.08 3.22 -17.37
N ARG A 237 13.33 3.50 -17.03
CA ARG A 237 14.53 2.89 -17.62
C ARG A 237 15.57 2.71 -16.52
N ILE A 238 16.06 1.48 -16.37
CA ILE A 238 17.15 1.17 -15.44
C ILE A 238 18.44 1.91 -15.85
N GLY A 239 19.33 2.17 -14.89
CA GLY A 239 20.63 2.78 -15.16
C GLY A 239 21.57 1.83 -15.92
N GLU A 240 22.50 2.37 -16.69
CA GLU A 240 23.43 1.61 -17.54
C GLU A 240 24.40 0.77 -16.69
N GLU A 241 25.04 1.39 -15.70
CA GLU A 241 25.99 0.68 -14.82
C GLU A 241 25.24 -0.24 -13.85
N THR A 242 24.07 0.20 -13.38
CA THR A 242 23.24 -0.64 -12.50
C THR A 242 22.74 -1.89 -13.21
N PHE A 243 22.35 -1.81 -14.49
CA PHE A 243 21.95 -2.96 -15.30
C PHE A 243 23.12 -3.92 -15.49
N ARG A 244 24.31 -3.42 -15.85
CA ARG A 244 25.51 -4.25 -16.02
C ARG A 244 25.79 -5.10 -14.77
N LEU A 245 25.74 -4.47 -13.59
CA LEU A 245 25.97 -5.16 -12.32
C LEU A 245 24.82 -6.12 -11.97
N CYS A 246 23.57 -5.70 -12.14
CA CYS A 246 22.42 -6.54 -11.84
C CYS A 246 22.40 -7.79 -12.73
N ASN A 247 22.65 -7.64 -14.03
CA ASN A 247 22.72 -8.74 -15.00
C ASN A 247 23.87 -9.71 -14.71
N GLN A 248 24.94 -9.24 -14.04
CA GLN A 248 26.08 -10.08 -13.69
C GLN A 248 25.95 -10.76 -12.32
N TYR A 249 25.31 -10.12 -11.34
CA TYR A 249 25.39 -10.52 -9.93
C TYR A 249 24.06 -10.89 -9.28
N LEU A 250 22.91 -10.54 -9.86
CA LEU A 250 21.62 -11.05 -9.36
C LEU A 250 21.40 -12.47 -9.87
N ASP A 251 20.87 -13.33 -9.01
CA ASP A 251 20.51 -14.70 -9.38
C ASP A 251 19.15 -14.77 -10.07
N GLU A 252 18.23 -13.88 -9.69
CA GLU A 252 16.89 -13.80 -10.27
C GLU A 252 16.27 -12.42 -10.07
N VAL A 253 15.27 -12.09 -10.88
CA VAL A 253 14.36 -10.95 -10.68
C VAL A 253 12.93 -11.45 -10.60
N VAL A 254 12.23 -11.09 -9.52
CA VAL A 254 10.81 -11.40 -9.31
C VAL A 254 9.96 -10.13 -9.39
N THR A 255 8.77 -10.24 -9.95
CA THR A 255 7.79 -9.15 -9.99
C THR A 255 6.64 -9.44 -9.03
N VAL A 256 6.09 -8.41 -8.41
CA VAL A 256 4.95 -8.54 -7.50
C VAL A 256 3.86 -7.51 -7.78
N SER A 257 2.62 -7.90 -7.51
CA SER A 257 1.44 -7.06 -7.68
C SER A 257 1.27 -6.05 -6.54
N ASN A 258 0.44 -5.02 -6.75
CA ASN A 258 0.13 -4.04 -5.71
C ASN A 258 -0.51 -4.69 -4.46
N ASP A 259 -1.31 -5.74 -4.64
CA ASP A 259 -1.98 -6.43 -3.54
C ASP A 259 -0.97 -7.22 -2.70
N GLN A 260 0.03 -7.85 -3.34
CA GLN A 260 1.15 -8.50 -2.64
C GLN A 260 2.00 -7.50 -1.85
N ILE A 261 2.23 -6.30 -2.40
CA ILE A 261 2.91 -5.20 -1.70
C ILE A 261 2.09 -4.75 -0.48
N CYS A 262 0.76 -4.61 -0.62
CA CYS A 262 -0.13 -4.27 0.50
C CYS A 262 -0.06 -5.34 1.61
N ALA A 263 -0.14 -6.62 1.25
CA ALA A 263 -0.02 -7.70 2.22
C ALA A 263 1.33 -7.68 2.95
N ALA A 264 2.43 -7.35 2.24
CA ALA A 264 3.75 -7.19 2.87
C ALA A 264 3.82 -5.98 3.81
N LEU A 265 3.20 -4.85 3.47
CA LEU A 265 3.07 -3.69 4.36
C LEU A 265 2.41 -4.08 5.68
N LYS A 266 1.33 -4.85 5.60
CA LYS A 266 0.61 -5.34 6.77
C LYS A 266 1.45 -6.32 7.59
N ASP A 267 2.14 -7.28 6.96
CA ASP A 267 3.02 -8.20 7.67
C ASP A 267 4.13 -7.47 8.44
N ILE A 268 4.74 -6.44 7.83
CA ILE A 268 5.73 -5.57 8.49
C ILE A 268 5.12 -4.92 9.75
N PHE A 269 3.92 -4.34 9.61
CA PHE A 269 3.23 -3.73 10.74
C PHE A 269 2.87 -4.76 11.83
N ASP A 270 2.42 -5.96 11.45
CA ASP A 270 1.97 -7.02 12.35
C ASP A 270 3.11 -7.66 13.16
N ASP A 271 4.31 -7.77 12.58
CA ASP A 271 5.49 -8.35 13.23
C ASP A 271 6.34 -7.32 14.00
N CYS A 272 6.56 -6.13 13.42
CA CYS A 272 7.54 -5.18 13.97
C CYS A 272 7.02 -3.77 14.26
N ARG A 273 5.71 -3.52 14.05
CA ARG A 273 5.06 -2.22 14.27
C ARG A 273 5.70 -1.07 13.47
N ALA A 274 6.37 -1.41 12.37
CA ALA A 274 6.92 -0.44 11.44
C ALA A 274 5.87 -0.11 10.38
N ILE A 275 5.88 1.14 9.92
CA ILE A 275 5.08 1.59 8.78
C ILE A 275 6.04 1.76 7.62
N ALA A 276 5.97 0.89 6.63
CA ALA A 276 6.74 1.03 5.40
C ALA A 276 5.95 1.85 4.35
N GLU A 277 6.67 2.44 3.41
CA GLU A 277 6.07 2.91 2.16
C GLU A 277 5.93 1.72 1.18
N PRO A 278 5.11 1.80 0.11
CA PRO A 278 4.93 0.67 -0.80
C PRO A 278 6.24 0.13 -1.40
N SER A 279 7.16 1.00 -1.83
CA SER A 279 8.52 0.63 -2.26
C SER A 279 9.38 0.04 -1.13
N GLY A 280 9.11 0.43 0.11
CA GLY A 280 9.73 -0.10 1.33
C GLY A 280 9.38 -1.56 1.60
N ALA A 281 8.15 -1.97 1.32
CA ALA A 281 7.67 -3.34 1.53
C ALA A 281 7.95 -4.29 0.35
N LEU A 282 8.39 -3.76 -0.79
CA LEU A 282 8.55 -4.49 -2.04
C LEU A 282 9.39 -5.76 -1.89
N SER A 283 10.57 -5.67 -1.26
CA SER A 283 11.43 -6.84 -1.05
C SER A 283 10.79 -7.95 -0.25
N LEU A 284 9.96 -7.61 0.75
CA LEU A 284 9.28 -8.61 1.55
C LEU A 284 8.14 -9.28 0.77
N ALA A 285 7.45 -8.52 -0.07
CA ALA A 285 6.47 -9.09 -1.00
C ALA A 285 7.13 -10.10 -1.96
N GLY A 286 8.28 -9.74 -2.54
CA GLY A 286 9.06 -10.66 -3.38
C GLY A 286 9.55 -11.88 -2.63
N LEU A 287 10.02 -11.73 -1.39
CA LEU A 287 10.41 -12.85 -0.52
C LEU A 287 9.26 -13.82 -0.30
N LYS A 288 8.06 -13.32 0.00
CA LYS A 288 6.85 -14.15 0.19
C LYS A 288 6.51 -14.92 -1.08
N ALA A 289 6.42 -14.21 -2.22
CA ALA A 289 6.09 -14.82 -3.50
C ALA A 289 7.12 -15.88 -3.92
N TYR A 290 8.40 -15.61 -3.73
CA TYR A 290 9.48 -16.56 -4.01
C TYR A 290 9.42 -17.78 -3.09
N SER A 291 9.25 -17.57 -1.78
CA SER A 291 9.17 -18.65 -0.79
C SER A 291 8.00 -19.60 -1.08
N GLU A 292 6.88 -19.06 -1.55
CA GLU A 292 5.70 -19.84 -1.93
C GLU A 292 5.90 -20.57 -3.26
N ARG A 293 6.44 -19.89 -4.28
CA ARG A 293 6.71 -20.49 -5.60
C ARG A 293 7.70 -21.65 -5.53
N GLU A 294 8.80 -21.45 -4.81
CA GLU A 294 9.90 -22.43 -4.69
C GLU A 294 9.72 -23.42 -3.54
N GLN A 295 8.68 -23.25 -2.71
CA GLN A 295 8.43 -24.08 -1.52
C GLN A 295 9.66 -24.19 -0.59
N VAL A 296 10.42 -23.09 -0.45
CA VAL A 296 11.62 -23.05 0.39
C VAL A 296 11.24 -23.36 1.84
N LYS A 297 11.99 -24.26 2.49
CA LYS A 297 11.87 -24.56 3.92
C LYS A 297 13.24 -24.52 4.59
N GLY A 298 13.28 -23.97 5.81
CA GLY A 298 14.51 -23.82 6.58
C GLY A 298 15.51 -22.79 6.01
N GLY A 299 15.10 -21.97 5.04
CA GLY A 299 15.93 -20.90 4.48
C GLY A 299 16.16 -19.78 5.49
N ARG A 300 17.32 -19.10 5.39
CA ARG A 300 17.66 -17.94 6.20
C ARG A 300 17.67 -16.71 5.30
N MET A 301 16.54 -16.01 5.27
CA MET A 301 16.19 -15.04 4.24
C MET A 301 16.13 -13.64 4.83
N ALA A 302 16.70 -12.66 4.12
CA ALA A 302 16.60 -11.25 4.47
C ALA A 302 15.87 -10.46 3.38
N ALA A 303 14.96 -9.58 3.78
CA ALA A 303 14.40 -8.53 2.92
C ALA A 303 14.85 -7.16 3.41
N ILE A 304 14.93 -6.18 2.52
CA ILE A 304 15.27 -4.80 2.88
C ILE A 304 13.99 -3.96 2.98
N LEU A 305 13.72 -3.41 4.16
CA LEU A 305 12.72 -2.35 4.32
C LEU A 305 13.38 -1.04 3.88
N SER A 306 13.17 -0.67 2.62
CA SER A 306 13.97 0.37 1.96
C SER A 306 13.59 1.81 2.34
N GLY A 307 12.34 2.06 2.76
CA GLY A 307 11.88 3.38 3.14
C GLY A 307 10.51 3.39 3.83
N ALA A 308 10.18 4.52 4.44
CA ALA A 308 8.96 4.73 5.22
C ALA A 308 8.32 6.12 5.01
N ASN A 309 8.67 6.84 3.94
CA ASN A 309 8.13 8.17 3.65
C ASN A 309 6.76 8.08 2.95
N VAL A 310 5.76 7.59 3.68
CA VAL A 310 4.39 7.42 3.19
C VAL A 310 3.46 8.56 3.62
N ASN A 311 2.52 8.94 2.75
CA ASN A 311 1.41 9.80 3.17
C ASN A 311 0.44 8.99 4.04
N PHE A 312 0.12 9.48 5.24
CA PHE A 312 -0.78 8.81 6.17
C PHE A 312 -2.13 8.43 5.52
N HIS A 313 -2.68 9.27 4.65
CA HIS A 313 -3.94 8.96 3.96
C HIS A 313 -3.83 7.78 2.98
N SER A 314 -2.64 7.48 2.46
CA SER A 314 -2.41 6.31 1.62
C SER A 314 -2.57 4.99 2.38
N LEU A 315 -2.44 5.00 3.72
CA LEU A 315 -2.67 3.81 4.54
C LEU A 315 -4.12 3.32 4.46
N ARG A 316 -5.09 4.21 4.19
CA ARG A 316 -6.48 3.81 3.95
C ARG A 316 -6.59 2.88 2.74
N TYR A 317 -5.98 3.28 1.62
CA TYR A 317 -5.96 2.49 0.40
C TYR A 317 -5.28 1.12 0.64
N VAL A 318 -4.14 1.13 1.36
CA VAL A 318 -3.44 -0.11 1.74
C VAL A 318 -4.32 -1.02 2.58
N SER A 319 -5.01 -0.48 3.59
CA SER A 319 -5.92 -1.23 4.46
C SER A 319 -7.05 -1.86 3.66
N GLU A 320 -7.74 -1.08 2.83
CA GLU A 320 -8.85 -1.54 1.99
C GLU A 320 -8.40 -2.66 1.03
N ARG A 321 -7.19 -2.55 0.46
CA ARG A 321 -6.62 -3.58 -0.43
C ARG A 321 -6.18 -4.85 0.31
N CYS A 322 -5.64 -4.73 1.52
CA CYS A 322 -5.22 -5.89 2.32
C CYS A 322 -6.40 -6.78 2.72
N GLU A 323 -7.52 -6.19 3.15
CA GLU A 323 -8.70 -6.96 3.59
C GLU A 323 -9.24 -7.84 2.45
N ILE A 324 -9.20 -7.32 1.23
CA ILE A 324 -9.65 -8.02 0.03
C ILE A 324 -8.60 -9.07 -0.41
N GLY A 325 -7.33 -8.68 -0.53
CA GLY A 325 -6.28 -9.55 -1.06
C GLY A 325 -5.92 -10.74 -0.15
N GLU A 326 -6.11 -10.62 1.17
CA GLU A 326 -5.88 -11.72 2.11
C GLU A 326 -7.07 -12.71 2.18
N LYS A 327 -8.10 -12.55 1.34
CA LYS A 327 -9.34 -13.36 1.37
C LYS A 327 -9.97 -13.37 2.78
N ARG A 328 -9.80 -12.26 3.51
CA ARG A 328 -10.35 -12.05 4.86
C ARG A 328 -11.73 -11.41 4.83
N GLU A 329 -12.16 -10.95 3.67
CA GLU A 329 -13.51 -10.45 3.43
C GLU A 329 -14.05 -11.15 2.17
N GLY A 330 -15.22 -11.78 2.28
CA GLY A 330 -15.96 -12.33 1.16
C GLY A 330 -17.08 -11.40 0.76
N MET A 331 -17.14 -10.99 -0.51
CA MET A 331 -18.18 -10.12 -1.06
C MET A 331 -19.19 -10.95 -1.84
N LEU A 332 -20.47 -10.86 -1.49
CA LEU A 332 -21.56 -11.62 -2.07
C LEU A 332 -22.66 -10.66 -2.54
N ALA A 333 -23.20 -10.93 -3.73
CA ALA A 333 -24.51 -10.43 -4.13
C ALA A 333 -25.53 -11.54 -3.88
N VAL A 334 -26.51 -11.29 -3.00
CA VAL A 334 -27.53 -12.28 -2.63
C VAL A 334 -28.90 -11.78 -3.04
N THR A 335 -29.66 -12.59 -3.75
CA THR A 335 -31.04 -12.26 -4.12
C THR A 335 -32.01 -12.85 -3.10
N ILE A 336 -32.88 -12.02 -2.53
CA ILE A 336 -33.93 -12.41 -1.58
C ILE A 336 -35.31 -12.03 -2.15
N PRO A 337 -36.41 -12.71 -1.74
CA PRO A 337 -37.75 -12.27 -2.11
C PRO A 337 -38.07 -10.91 -1.49
N GLU A 338 -38.63 -9.98 -2.28
CA GLU A 338 -38.99 -8.64 -1.80
C GLU A 338 -40.30 -8.68 -0.99
N ARG A 339 -40.19 -9.03 0.30
CA ARG A 339 -41.33 -9.11 1.23
C ARG A 339 -40.93 -8.74 2.65
N LYS A 340 -41.91 -8.30 3.45
CA LYS A 340 -41.72 -8.01 4.88
C LYS A 340 -41.07 -9.20 5.59
N GLY A 341 -40.00 -8.94 6.34
CA GLY A 341 -39.26 -9.94 7.12
C GLY A 341 -38.15 -10.69 6.38
N ALA A 342 -38.07 -10.62 5.03
CA ALA A 342 -37.07 -11.37 4.27
C ALA A 342 -35.61 -11.01 4.64
N PHE A 343 -35.35 -9.76 4.99
CA PHE A 343 -34.04 -9.30 5.48
C PHE A 343 -33.61 -10.00 6.76
N LEU A 344 -34.53 -10.11 7.73
CA LEU A 344 -34.27 -10.75 9.00
C LEU A 344 -34.04 -12.25 8.82
N ASP A 345 -34.86 -12.89 7.98
CA ASP A 345 -34.70 -14.31 7.63
C ASP A 345 -33.35 -14.59 6.98
N PHE A 346 -32.91 -13.73 6.06
CA PHE A 346 -31.58 -13.82 5.45
C PHE A 346 -30.46 -13.64 6.47
N CYS A 347 -30.53 -12.61 7.33
CA CYS A 347 -29.52 -12.40 8.37
C CYS A 347 -29.40 -13.59 9.32
N ARG A 348 -30.51 -14.28 9.65
CA ARG A 348 -30.48 -15.53 10.43
C ARG A 348 -29.68 -16.64 9.75
N GLN A 349 -29.74 -16.74 8.43
CA GLN A 349 -28.94 -17.73 7.68
C GLN A 349 -27.43 -17.42 7.70
N LEU A 350 -27.06 -16.14 7.72
CA LEU A 350 -25.66 -15.75 7.91
C LEU A 350 -25.13 -16.13 9.31
N GLY A 351 -26.01 -16.25 10.30
CA GLY A 351 -25.69 -16.72 11.64
C GLY A 351 -24.79 -15.73 12.42
N PRO A 352 -23.88 -16.21 13.28
CA PRO A 352 -23.04 -15.36 14.13
C PRO A 352 -21.85 -14.72 13.38
N ARG A 353 -21.79 -14.86 12.05
CA ARG A 353 -20.67 -14.36 11.25
C ARG A 353 -20.61 -12.84 11.30
N MET A 354 -19.39 -12.29 11.27
CA MET A 354 -19.18 -10.86 11.36
C MET A 354 -19.42 -10.21 9.99
N VAL A 355 -20.58 -9.60 9.83
CA VAL A 355 -20.91 -8.79 8.64
C VAL A 355 -20.14 -7.47 8.69
N THR A 356 -19.33 -7.21 7.67
CA THR A 356 -18.55 -5.98 7.51
C THR A 356 -19.30 -4.94 6.69
N GLU A 357 -20.08 -5.38 5.70
CA GLU A 357 -20.93 -4.50 4.89
C GLU A 357 -22.28 -5.16 4.63
N PHE A 358 -23.34 -4.36 4.67
CA PHE A 358 -24.69 -4.78 4.30
C PHE A 358 -25.40 -3.59 3.66
N ASN A 359 -25.58 -3.65 2.34
CA ASN A 359 -26.16 -2.57 1.57
C ASN A 359 -27.33 -3.06 0.70
N TYR A 360 -28.42 -2.31 0.69
CA TYR A 360 -29.65 -2.59 -0.03
C TYR A 360 -30.39 -1.31 -0.38
N ARG A 361 -31.03 -1.33 -1.56
CA ARG A 361 -32.07 -0.38 -1.96
C ARG A 361 -33.19 -1.11 -2.66
N TYR A 362 -34.42 -0.70 -2.37
CA TYR A 362 -35.59 -1.10 -3.15
C TYR A 362 -35.43 -0.80 -4.64
N ALA A 363 -35.56 -1.84 -5.47
CA ALA A 363 -35.38 -1.74 -6.92
C ALA A 363 -36.48 -2.47 -7.71
N ASP A 364 -36.93 -3.63 -7.25
CA ASP A 364 -37.94 -4.46 -7.91
C ASP A 364 -38.98 -4.96 -6.89
N ALA A 365 -40.21 -5.22 -7.33
CA ALA A 365 -41.31 -5.60 -6.44
C ALA A 365 -41.36 -7.11 -6.10
N ALA A 366 -40.61 -7.94 -6.82
CA ALA A 366 -40.56 -9.38 -6.61
C ALA A 366 -39.24 -9.81 -5.94
N GLN A 367 -38.11 -9.19 -6.30
CA GLN A 367 -36.78 -9.57 -5.82
C GLN A 367 -35.94 -8.38 -5.35
N ALA A 368 -35.24 -8.57 -4.24
CA ALA A 368 -34.24 -7.63 -3.73
C ALA A 368 -32.85 -8.20 -3.93
N SER A 369 -31.92 -7.39 -4.43
CA SER A 369 -30.49 -7.72 -4.47
C SER A 369 -29.76 -7.06 -3.31
N LEU A 370 -29.20 -7.88 -2.44
CA LEU A 370 -28.39 -7.47 -1.31
C LEU A 370 -26.91 -7.53 -1.68
N PHE A 371 -26.16 -6.51 -1.28
CA PHE A 371 -24.70 -6.58 -1.30
C PHE A 371 -24.18 -6.76 0.12
N VAL A 372 -23.52 -7.88 0.36
CA VAL A 372 -23.11 -8.31 1.69
C VAL A 372 -21.64 -8.65 1.67
N SER A 373 -20.89 -8.09 2.61
CA SER A 373 -19.52 -8.49 2.88
C SER A 373 -19.42 -9.11 4.26
N VAL A 374 -18.74 -10.26 4.33
CA VAL A 374 -18.55 -11.02 5.58
C VAL A 374 -17.06 -11.20 5.84
N ARG A 375 -16.65 -11.00 7.09
CA ARG A 375 -15.29 -11.30 7.51
C ARG A 375 -15.09 -12.82 7.57
N LEU A 376 -14.02 -13.29 6.96
CA LEU A 376 -13.63 -14.69 6.86
C LEU A 376 -12.43 -14.97 7.77
N THR A 377 -12.45 -16.14 8.39
CA THR A 377 -11.36 -16.72 9.19
C THR A 377 -10.71 -17.92 8.49
N GLY A 378 -11.49 -18.69 7.72
CA GLY A 378 -11.05 -19.83 6.92
C GLY A 378 -10.83 -19.52 5.43
N GLY A 379 -10.88 -18.25 5.03
CA GLY A 379 -10.66 -17.83 3.64
C GLY A 379 -11.69 -18.41 2.67
N ASP A 380 -11.22 -18.87 1.50
CA ASP A 380 -12.09 -19.37 0.43
C ASP A 380 -12.91 -20.61 0.81
N GLU A 381 -12.37 -21.48 1.66
CA GLU A 381 -13.10 -22.67 2.11
C GLU A 381 -14.34 -22.28 2.92
N GLU A 382 -14.19 -21.31 3.84
CA GLU A 382 -15.31 -20.76 4.60
C GLU A 382 -16.29 -20.02 3.67
N LEU A 383 -15.78 -19.25 2.71
CA LEU A 383 -16.62 -18.53 1.75
C LEU A 383 -17.46 -19.49 0.89
N GLY A 384 -16.86 -20.60 0.44
CA GLY A 384 -17.56 -21.64 -0.31
C GLY A 384 -18.66 -22.32 0.51
N GLN A 385 -18.39 -22.59 1.80
CA GLN A 385 -19.41 -23.12 2.72
C GLN A 385 -20.58 -22.15 2.92
N ILE A 386 -20.29 -20.84 3.01
CA ILE A 386 -21.33 -19.80 3.13
C ILE A 386 -22.20 -19.76 1.86
N GLN A 387 -21.58 -19.82 0.68
CA GLN A 387 -22.31 -19.82 -0.59
C GLN A 387 -23.22 -21.03 -0.70
N GLN A 388 -22.68 -22.23 -0.45
CA GLN A 388 -23.45 -23.47 -0.50
C GLN A 388 -24.62 -23.44 0.49
N GLN A 389 -24.38 -22.99 1.73
CA GLN A 389 -25.43 -22.88 2.74
C GLN A 389 -26.56 -21.94 2.29
N LEU A 390 -26.22 -20.80 1.67
CA LEU A 390 -27.23 -19.84 1.19
C LEU A 390 -28.02 -20.40 0.00
N GLU A 391 -27.34 -21.06 -0.93
CA GLU A 391 -27.97 -21.69 -2.10
C GLU A 391 -28.92 -22.83 -1.71
N GLU A 392 -28.52 -23.69 -0.76
CA GLU A 392 -29.35 -24.78 -0.22
C GLU A 392 -30.62 -24.25 0.46
N ASN A 393 -30.56 -23.04 1.02
CA ASN A 393 -31.71 -22.36 1.62
C ASN A 393 -32.55 -21.56 0.61
N GLY A 394 -32.26 -21.68 -0.69
CA GLY A 394 -33.04 -21.08 -1.77
C GLY A 394 -32.69 -19.63 -2.08
N TYR A 395 -31.52 -19.14 -1.65
CA TYR A 395 -31.03 -17.81 -1.98
C TYR A 395 -30.01 -17.89 -3.12
N PRO A 396 -30.30 -17.34 -4.31
CA PRO A 396 -29.29 -17.20 -5.37
C PRO A 396 -28.15 -16.30 -4.88
N VAL A 397 -26.91 -16.77 -5.00
CA VAL A 397 -25.71 -16.05 -4.59
C VAL A 397 -24.75 -15.91 -5.76
N VAL A 398 -24.12 -14.74 -5.87
CA VAL A 398 -23.00 -14.51 -6.79
C VAL A 398 -21.80 -14.04 -5.98
N ASN A 399 -20.68 -14.76 -6.10
CA ASN A 399 -19.41 -14.38 -5.51
C ASN A 399 -18.81 -13.19 -6.25
N MET A 400 -18.71 -12.04 -5.57
CA MET A 400 -18.15 -10.81 -6.10
C MET A 400 -16.73 -10.55 -5.58
N THR A 401 -16.17 -11.47 -4.78
CA THR A 401 -14.87 -11.30 -4.09
C THR A 401 -13.71 -11.10 -5.06
N GLU A 402 -13.78 -11.57 -6.31
CA GLU A 402 -12.74 -11.34 -7.33
C GLU A 402 -13.10 -10.26 -8.36
N SER A 403 -14.27 -9.64 -8.24
CA SER A 403 -14.72 -8.61 -9.20
C SER A 403 -14.10 -7.25 -8.89
N GLU A 404 -13.17 -6.79 -9.75
CA GLU A 404 -12.60 -5.44 -9.64
C GLU A 404 -13.65 -4.34 -9.72
N LEU A 405 -14.73 -4.55 -10.48
CA LEU A 405 -15.85 -3.60 -10.56
C LEU A 405 -16.58 -3.51 -9.21
N ALA A 406 -16.79 -4.64 -8.53
CA ALA A 406 -17.43 -4.67 -7.23
C ALA A 406 -16.55 -4.01 -6.14
N LYS A 407 -15.27 -4.40 -6.09
CA LYS A 407 -14.27 -3.92 -5.12
C LYS A 407 -14.05 -2.40 -5.21
N ASN A 408 -13.85 -1.89 -6.43
CA ASN A 408 -13.40 -0.51 -6.63
C ASN A 408 -14.57 0.48 -6.79
N HIS A 409 -15.74 0.02 -7.25
CA HIS A 409 -16.85 0.91 -7.60
C HIS A 409 -18.17 0.53 -6.93
N VAL A 410 -18.73 -0.65 -7.22
CA VAL A 410 -20.14 -0.95 -6.87
C VAL A 410 -20.38 -0.90 -5.36
N ARG A 411 -19.43 -1.36 -4.52
CA ARG A 411 -19.56 -1.29 -3.06
C ARG A 411 -19.77 0.14 -2.52
N TYR A 412 -19.36 1.16 -3.28
CA TYR A 412 -19.53 2.58 -2.94
C TYR A 412 -20.75 3.24 -3.61
N MET A 413 -21.44 2.52 -4.49
CA MET A 413 -22.52 3.06 -5.33
C MET A 413 -23.90 2.48 -4.99
N ILE A 414 -23.96 1.39 -4.22
CA ILE A 414 -25.23 0.80 -3.78
C ILE A 414 -25.95 1.78 -2.84
N GLY A 415 -27.20 2.08 -3.17
CA GLY A 415 -27.95 3.17 -2.55
C GLY A 415 -28.92 3.72 -3.57
N GLY A 416 -28.52 4.68 -4.40
CA GLY A 416 -29.33 5.17 -5.52
C GLY A 416 -30.78 5.56 -5.18
N ARG A 417 -31.57 5.81 -6.23
CA ARG A 417 -32.99 6.13 -6.13
C ARG A 417 -33.85 4.87 -6.34
N PRO A 418 -35.01 4.78 -5.69
CA PRO A 418 -35.90 3.64 -5.86
C PRO A 418 -36.59 3.74 -7.24
N ALA A 419 -36.98 2.58 -7.80
CA ALA A 419 -37.61 2.51 -9.12
C ALA A 419 -39.01 3.14 -9.19
N ARG A 420 -39.66 3.38 -8.04
CA ARG A 420 -40.98 4.01 -7.92
C ARG A 420 -40.99 5.03 -6.77
N PRO A 421 -41.94 5.98 -6.76
CA PRO A 421 -42.19 6.84 -5.61
C PRO A 421 -42.51 6.01 -4.37
N LEU A 422 -41.84 6.31 -3.26
CA LEU A 422 -42.04 5.64 -1.97
C LEU A 422 -42.35 6.70 -0.90
N GLY A 423 -43.40 6.46 -0.12
CA GLY A 423 -43.67 7.19 1.12
C GLY A 423 -42.73 6.71 2.22
N GLU A 424 -41.44 6.97 2.06
CA GLU A 424 -40.40 6.50 2.97
C GLU A 424 -39.84 7.62 3.84
N ARG A 425 -39.38 7.25 5.04
CA ARG A 425 -38.67 8.14 5.97
C ARG A 425 -37.32 7.55 6.30
N LEU A 426 -36.31 8.42 6.37
CA LEU A 426 -34.91 8.04 6.57
C LEU A 426 -34.49 8.25 8.02
N TYR A 427 -33.87 7.23 8.60
CA TYR A 427 -33.38 7.25 9.97
C TYR A 427 -31.92 6.83 10.04
N SER A 428 -31.15 7.54 10.87
CA SER A 428 -29.80 7.14 11.24
C SER A 428 -29.83 6.53 12.63
N PHE A 429 -29.37 5.28 12.74
CA PHE A 429 -29.25 4.55 13.99
C PHE A 429 -27.78 4.46 14.41
N LYS A 430 -27.56 4.47 15.73
CA LYS A 430 -26.27 4.25 16.36
C LYS A 430 -26.41 3.19 17.45
N PHE A 431 -25.58 2.18 17.37
CA PHE A 431 -25.46 1.16 18.43
C PHE A 431 -24.00 0.79 18.66
N PRO A 432 -23.64 0.34 19.88
CA PRO A 432 -22.31 -0.17 20.17
C PRO A 432 -21.98 -1.36 19.25
N GLU A 433 -20.82 -1.33 18.62
CA GLU A 433 -20.41 -2.40 17.70
C GLU A 433 -19.95 -3.63 18.49
N GLN A 434 -20.63 -4.77 18.29
CA GLN A 434 -20.30 -6.06 18.90
C GLN A 434 -20.61 -7.21 17.92
N PRO A 435 -19.98 -8.38 18.03
CA PRO A 435 -20.34 -9.54 17.22
C PRO A 435 -21.85 -9.83 17.29
N GLY A 436 -22.52 -9.85 16.14
CA GLY A 436 -23.98 -10.02 16.03
C GLY A 436 -24.82 -8.78 16.33
N ALA A 437 -24.23 -7.59 16.52
CA ALA A 437 -24.96 -6.36 16.79
C ALA A 437 -25.97 -6.01 15.68
N LEU A 438 -25.58 -6.17 14.40
CA LEU A 438 -26.47 -5.98 13.26
C LEU A 438 -27.68 -6.93 13.32
N MET A 439 -27.46 -8.21 13.64
CA MET A 439 -28.54 -9.19 13.76
C MET A 439 -29.47 -8.81 14.91
N ARG A 440 -28.93 -8.50 16.09
CA ARG A 440 -29.73 -8.04 17.25
C ARG A 440 -30.52 -6.77 16.92
N PHE A 441 -29.92 -5.83 16.20
CA PHE A 441 -30.61 -4.63 15.74
C PHE A 441 -31.81 -4.98 14.87
N LEU A 442 -31.63 -5.83 13.85
CA LEU A 442 -32.72 -6.26 12.96
C LEU A 442 -33.79 -7.09 13.69
N GLU A 443 -33.40 -7.96 14.63
CA GLU A 443 -34.34 -8.72 15.47
C GLU A 443 -35.17 -7.82 16.37
N THR A 444 -34.53 -6.81 16.95
CA THR A 444 -35.16 -5.85 17.86
C THR A 444 -36.08 -4.90 17.10
N LEU A 445 -35.70 -4.50 15.88
CA LEU A 445 -36.50 -3.67 14.97
C LEU A 445 -37.72 -4.42 14.41
N GLY A 446 -37.65 -5.76 14.38
CA GLY A 446 -38.75 -6.62 13.97
C GLY A 446 -39.09 -6.55 12.48
N CYS A 447 -40.27 -7.07 12.13
CA CYS A 447 -40.76 -7.15 10.74
C CYS A 447 -42.05 -6.35 10.49
N ARG A 448 -42.41 -5.46 11.43
CA ARG A 448 -43.68 -4.72 11.37
C ARG A 448 -43.71 -3.79 10.16
N TRP A 449 -42.63 -3.03 9.96
CA TRP A 449 -42.47 -2.05 8.88
C TRP A 449 -41.50 -2.53 7.79
N ASN A 450 -41.75 -2.07 6.56
CA ASN A 450 -40.98 -2.48 5.40
C ASN A 450 -39.73 -1.60 5.25
N ILE A 451 -38.56 -2.21 5.05
CA ILE A 451 -37.29 -1.51 4.83
C ILE A 451 -37.13 -1.27 3.33
N SER A 452 -36.89 -0.02 2.93
CA SER A 452 -36.70 0.37 1.52
C SER A 452 -35.27 0.81 1.20
N LEU A 453 -34.45 1.07 2.22
CA LEU A 453 -33.01 1.33 2.12
C LEU A 453 -32.34 0.78 3.36
N PHE A 454 -31.22 0.09 3.18
CA PHE A 454 -30.36 -0.30 4.29
C PHE A 454 -28.91 -0.07 3.89
N HIS A 455 -28.16 0.68 4.69
CA HIS A 455 -26.74 0.90 4.48
C HIS A 455 -26.00 0.75 5.80
N TYR A 456 -25.10 -0.23 5.83
CA TYR A 456 -24.28 -0.55 6.99
C TYR A 456 -22.87 -0.89 6.55
N ARG A 457 -21.89 -0.28 7.23
CA ARG A 457 -20.47 -0.55 7.02
C ARG A 457 -19.73 -0.44 8.34
N ASN A 458 -19.05 -1.51 8.72
CA ASN A 458 -18.23 -1.56 9.91
C ASN A 458 -16.78 -1.19 9.56
N HIS A 459 -16.33 -0.05 10.06
CA HIS A 459 -14.95 0.45 9.90
C HIS A 459 -14.09 0.28 11.15
N GLY A 460 -14.47 -0.61 12.08
CA GLY A 460 -13.76 -0.79 13.35
C GLY A 460 -13.91 0.39 14.31
N ALA A 461 -14.97 1.20 14.15
CA ALA A 461 -15.31 2.27 15.08
C ALA A 461 -16.13 1.72 16.27
N ASP A 462 -16.10 2.42 17.41
CA ASP A 462 -16.83 2.02 18.63
C ASP A 462 -18.36 1.95 18.45
N TYR A 463 -18.89 2.58 17.40
CA TYR A 463 -20.31 2.60 17.09
C TYR A 463 -20.58 2.21 15.63
N GLY A 464 -21.43 1.21 15.45
CA GLY A 464 -22.07 0.91 14.19
C GLY A 464 -23.04 2.04 13.83
N ARG A 465 -22.91 2.59 12.62
CA ARG A 465 -23.87 3.54 12.06
C ARG A 465 -24.65 2.83 10.97
N VAL A 466 -25.95 2.69 11.18
CA VAL A 466 -26.87 2.18 10.17
C VAL A 466 -27.68 3.35 9.65
N LEU A 467 -27.78 3.45 8.33
CA LEU A 467 -28.74 4.32 7.68
C LEU A 467 -29.84 3.43 7.10
N CYS A 468 -31.07 3.63 7.55
CA CYS A 468 -32.20 2.80 7.16
C CYS A 468 -33.39 3.69 6.76
N ALA A 469 -34.00 3.40 5.62
CA ALA A 469 -35.28 4.00 5.23
C ALA A 469 -36.38 2.96 5.38
N PHE A 470 -37.54 3.40 5.85
CA PHE A 470 -38.72 2.58 5.97
C PHE A 470 -39.86 3.19 5.18
N GLU A 471 -40.64 2.36 4.49
CA GLU A 471 -41.95 2.79 3.97
C GLU A 471 -42.88 3.01 5.17
N LEU A 472 -43.15 4.29 5.45
CA LEU A 472 -43.85 4.73 6.64
C LEU A 472 -44.87 5.81 6.26
N PRO A 473 -46.16 5.42 6.11
CA PRO A 473 -47.26 6.38 5.99
C PRO A 473 -47.30 7.31 7.20
N ASP A 474 -47.78 8.54 7.02
CA ASP A 474 -47.81 9.55 8.09
C ASP A 474 -48.59 9.11 9.34
N GLU A 475 -49.58 8.23 9.17
CA GLU A 475 -50.36 7.63 10.25
C GLU A 475 -49.56 6.69 11.17
N ASP A 476 -48.51 6.03 10.65
CA ASP A 476 -47.72 5.05 11.40
C ASP A 476 -46.49 5.66 12.10
N VAL A 477 -46.19 6.94 11.84
CA VAL A 477 -44.99 7.62 12.34
C VAL A 477 -44.95 7.67 13.86
N ALA A 478 -46.06 8.05 14.50
CA ALA A 478 -46.14 8.13 15.96
C ALA A 478 -45.91 6.76 16.60
N ALA A 479 -46.60 5.72 16.10
CA ALA A 479 -46.44 4.35 16.59
C ALA A 479 -45.02 3.82 16.38
N PHE A 480 -44.34 4.24 15.30
CA PHE A 480 -42.96 3.87 15.06
C PHE A 480 -41.99 4.57 16.00
N HIS A 481 -42.17 5.87 16.27
CA HIS A 481 -41.31 6.60 17.21
C HIS A 481 -41.44 6.04 18.62
N ASP A 482 -42.66 5.73 19.07
CA ASP A 482 -42.90 5.07 20.36
C ASP A 482 -42.16 3.72 20.44
N TYR A 483 -42.27 2.90 19.39
CA TYR A 483 -41.54 1.64 19.31
C TYR A 483 -40.02 1.82 19.31
N LEU A 484 -39.49 2.82 18.59
CA LEU A 484 -38.06 3.13 18.60
C LEU A 484 -37.57 3.59 19.99
N HIS A 485 -38.42 4.25 20.76
CA HIS A 485 -38.14 4.61 22.16
C HIS A 485 -38.13 3.37 23.08
N GLU A 486 -39.07 2.43 22.89
CA GLU A 486 -39.13 1.19 23.66
C GLU A 486 -37.88 0.31 23.45
N ILE A 487 -37.38 0.22 22.21
CA ILE A 487 -36.20 -0.61 21.90
C ILE A 487 -34.87 0.03 22.33
N GLY A 488 -34.86 1.33 22.68
CA GLY A 488 -33.75 2.00 23.34
C GLY A 488 -32.51 2.30 22.48
N TYR A 489 -32.55 2.13 21.16
CA TYR A 489 -31.44 2.51 20.27
C TYR A 489 -31.36 4.03 20.07
N GLY A 490 -30.14 4.56 19.90
CA GLY A 490 -29.97 5.96 19.53
C GLY A 490 -30.34 6.17 18.06
N TRP A 491 -31.40 6.93 17.80
CA TRP A 491 -31.88 7.21 16.44
C TRP A 491 -32.04 8.71 16.17
N LYS A 492 -31.99 9.08 14.89
CA LYS A 492 -32.30 10.43 14.41
C LYS A 492 -33.00 10.34 13.06
N GLU A 493 -34.16 10.97 12.93
CA GLU A 493 -34.79 11.17 11.61
C GLU A 493 -33.96 12.17 10.79
N VAL A 494 -33.63 11.79 9.55
CA VAL A 494 -32.79 12.56 8.62
C VAL A 494 -33.43 12.63 7.22
N SER A 495 -34.75 12.46 7.14
CA SER A 495 -35.56 12.56 5.92
C SER A 495 -35.44 13.91 5.21
N GLU A 496 -35.10 14.97 5.95
CA GLU A 496 -34.93 16.34 5.43
C GLU A 496 -33.49 16.64 4.96
N ASP A 497 -32.55 15.71 5.14
CA ASP A 497 -31.15 15.95 4.80
C ASP A 497 -30.97 16.18 3.28
N PRO A 498 -30.28 17.27 2.87
CA PRO A 498 -30.08 17.57 1.47
C PRO A 498 -29.42 16.43 0.67
N ALA A 499 -28.49 15.67 1.27
CA ALA A 499 -27.83 14.58 0.59
C ALA A 499 -28.82 13.43 0.28
N TYR A 500 -29.71 13.12 1.22
CA TYR A 500 -30.76 12.13 0.99
C TYR A 500 -31.70 12.59 -0.13
N ARG A 501 -32.23 13.82 -0.05
CA ARG A 501 -33.18 14.36 -1.05
C ARG A 501 -32.63 14.41 -2.47
N LEU A 502 -31.35 14.78 -2.62
CA LEU A 502 -30.72 14.94 -3.92
C LEU A 502 -30.30 13.61 -4.57
N PHE A 503 -29.91 12.60 -3.78
CA PHE A 503 -29.27 11.40 -4.33
C PHE A 503 -30.03 10.09 -4.09
N LEU A 504 -30.85 10.03 -3.04
CA LEU A 504 -31.45 8.78 -2.58
C LEU A 504 -32.98 8.81 -2.61
N ALA A 505 -33.61 9.94 -2.24
CA ALA A 505 -35.06 10.06 -2.17
C ALA A 505 -35.73 9.81 -3.52
N SER A 506 -36.96 9.28 -3.46
CA SER A 506 -37.78 9.13 -4.66
C SER A 506 -38.12 10.48 -5.27
N GLN A 507 -38.08 10.60 -6.61
CA GLN A 507 -38.51 11.85 -7.28
C GLN A 507 -40.03 11.96 -7.14
N GLY A 508 -40.49 12.91 -6.33
CA GLY A 508 -41.91 13.13 -6.03
C GLY A 508 -42.18 13.89 -4.72
N SER A 509 -41.19 14.04 -3.85
CA SER A 509 -41.30 14.86 -2.63
C SER A 509 -40.87 16.31 -2.88
N GLN A 510 -41.70 17.08 -3.57
CA GLN A 510 -41.76 18.54 -3.44
C GLN A 510 -43.17 18.96 -3.06
#